data_AF-A0A956NFY3-F1
#
_entry.id   AF-A0A956NFY3-F1
#
_cell.length_a   1.000
_cell.length_b   1.000
_cell.length_c   1.000
_cell.angle_alpha   90.00
_cell.angle_beta   90.00
_cell.angle_gamma   90.00
#
_symmetry.space_group_name_H-M   'P 1'
#
loop_
_entity.id
_entity.type
_entity.pdbx_description
1 polymer ?
#
loop_
_entity_poly.entity_id
_entity_poly.type
_entity_poly.pdbx_seq_one_letter_code
_entity_poly.pdbx_strand_id
1 'polypeptide(L)'
;MSLGRGKPKKTKDGEASAKKGGFHWKRWAFFFAFVIIAGGAIWFDQHRVEPQIAEIPRAFDTAPATDRSDFVTLYFGDTEQVGLRPELRTIGAGESLEARMQACVRELAAGSLEGGLAVLPPQTRLRGAFLDTWGVAYLDFTRDILGRRAPDDGEEWLVVAAIVRTMCDNFSEVRAVRLLIDGEMVVSLGGYMDLEEPLRAEEFQDAVSARS
;
A
#
# COMPACT_ATOMS: atom_id res chain seq x y z
N MET A 1 -27.42 19.89 91.20
CA MET A 1 -28.29 21.06 90.94
C MET A 1 -28.96 20.82 89.59
N SER A 2 -30.20 20.31 89.49
CA SER A 2 -31.48 21.08 89.49
C SER A 2 -31.35 22.37 88.67
N LEU A 3 -32.04 22.60 87.55
CA LEU A 3 -33.49 22.63 87.29
C LEU A 3 -33.73 22.37 85.79
N GLY A 4 -34.90 22.06 85.22
CA GLY A 4 -36.28 22.11 85.69
C GLY A 4 -37.21 21.92 84.47
N ARG A 5 -38.33 21.26 84.73
CA ARG A 5 -39.38 20.74 83.83
C ARG A 5 -40.03 21.75 82.89
N GLY A 6 -40.67 21.20 81.84
CA GLY A 6 -41.96 21.73 81.38
C GLY A 6 -42.52 21.08 80.11
N LYS A 7 -43.27 19.98 80.25
CA LYS A 7 -44.26 19.57 79.21
C LYS A 7 -45.46 20.54 79.24
N PRO A 8 -46.13 20.72 78.10
CA PRO A 8 -47.59 20.55 78.06
C PRO A 8 -47.98 19.64 76.87
N LYS A 9 -48.77 18.58 77.06
CA LYS A 9 -50.23 18.45 77.26
C LYS A 9 -51.02 18.50 75.93
N LYS A 10 -51.60 17.33 75.65
CA LYS A 10 -52.38 16.91 74.47
C LYS A 10 -53.85 17.33 74.66
N THR A 11 -54.48 17.92 73.65
CA THR A 11 -55.93 18.05 73.38
C THR A 11 -56.07 18.96 72.15
N LYS A 12 -57.01 18.84 71.22
CA LYS A 12 -58.04 17.88 70.80
C LYS A 12 -58.73 18.57 69.61
N ASP A 13 -59.26 17.77 68.69
CA ASP A 13 -60.47 18.04 67.90
C ASP A 13 -60.43 19.13 66.79
N GLY A 14 -61.19 18.85 65.70
CA GLY A 14 -61.63 19.83 64.70
C GLY A 14 -61.13 19.52 63.29
N GLU A 15 -61.81 18.64 62.55
CA GLU A 15 -62.74 19.02 61.47
C GLU A 15 -62.08 19.61 60.21
N ALA A 16 -62.11 18.87 59.10
CA ALA A 16 -62.96 19.23 57.97
C ALA A 16 -62.86 18.18 56.85
N SER A 17 -64.04 17.76 56.42
CA SER A 17 -64.31 16.80 55.39
C SER A 17 -64.23 17.43 53.99
N ALA A 18 -63.79 16.60 53.04
CA ALA A 18 -64.19 16.55 51.62
C ALA A 18 -63.91 17.75 50.71
N LYS A 19 -63.21 17.48 49.60
CA LYS A 19 -63.88 17.11 48.33
C LYS A 19 -62.88 16.61 47.29
N LYS A 20 -63.31 15.54 46.61
CA LYS A 20 -62.67 14.90 45.46
C LYS A 20 -62.54 15.90 44.30
N GLY A 21 -61.32 16.11 43.83
CA GLY A 21 -61.03 16.54 42.47
C GLY A 21 -60.32 15.38 41.77
N GLY A 22 -61.06 14.58 41.01
CA GLY A 22 -60.46 13.55 40.16
C GLY A 22 -59.62 14.23 39.09
N PHE A 23 -58.30 14.22 39.25
CA PHE A 23 -57.38 14.71 38.25
C PHE A 23 -56.57 13.54 37.68
N HIS A 24 -56.59 13.45 36.35
CA HIS A 24 -56.54 12.19 35.60
C HIS A 24 -55.12 11.60 35.49
N TRP A 25 -54.63 10.92 36.53
CA TRP A 25 -53.40 10.11 36.47
C TRP A 25 -53.38 9.15 35.27
N LYS A 26 -54.54 8.56 34.93
CA LYS A 26 -54.69 7.66 33.79
C LYS A 26 -54.45 8.34 32.43
N ARG A 27 -54.61 9.66 32.29
CA ARG A 27 -54.33 10.39 31.03
C ARG A 27 -52.84 10.71 30.88
N TRP A 28 -52.12 10.89 31.98
CA TRP A 28 -50.68 11.13 31.97
C TRP A 28 -49.87 9.84 31.89
N ALA A 29 -50.39 8.72 32.41
CA ALA A 29 -49.79 7.40 32.23
C ALA A 29 -49.73 6.97 30.75
N PHE A 30 -50.77 7.27 29.95
CA PHE A 30 -50.73 7.02 28.50
C PHE A 30 -49.82 7.98 27.74
N PHE A 31 -49.63 9.22 28.22
CA PHE A 31 -48.74 10.19 27.59
C PHE A 31 -47.27 9.79 27.74
N PHE A 32 -46.86 9.33 28.94
CA PHE A 32 -45.50 8.82 29.15
C PHE A 32 -45.25 7.46 28.47
N ALA A 33 -46.25 6.59 28.35
CA ALA A 33 -46.12 5.34 27.59
C ALA A 33 -45.91 5.60 26.08
N PHE A 34 -46.60 6.60 25.50
CA PHE A 34 -46.42 6.97 24.09
C PHE A 34 -45.05 7.62 23.82
N VAL A 35 -44.54 8.44 24.75
CA VAL A 35 -43.20 9.05 24.64
C VAL A 35 -42.08 8.03 24.78
N ILE A 36 -42.25 6.96 25.58
CA ILE A 36 -41.26 5.88 25.70
C ILE A 36 -41.27 4.98 24.45
N ILE A 37 -42.43 4.71 23.85
CA ILE A 37 -42.53 3.92 22.62
C ILE A 37 -42.02 4.71 21.40
N ALA A 38 -42.36 6.01 21.30
CA ALA A 38 -41.87 6.88 20.24
C ALA A 38 -40.36 7.20 20.40
N GLY A 39 -39.89 7.46 21.63
CA GLY A 39 -38.48 7.71 21.93
C GLY A 39 -37.62 6.44 21.78
N GLY A 40 -38.16 5.28 22.13
CA GLY A 40 -37.54 3.98 21.87
C GLY A 40 -37.45 3.66 20.38
N ALA A 41 -38.47 4.01 19.58
CA ALA A 41 -38.41 3.88 18.13
C ALA A 41 -37.38 4.82 17.49
N ILE A 42 -37.24 6.05 17.99
CA ILE A 42 -36.25 7.04 17.49
C ILE A 42 -34.82 6.69 17.94
N TRP A 43 -34.63 6.20 19.18
CA TRP A 43 -33.33 5.72 19.65
C TRP A 43 -32.92 4.42 18.95
N PHE A 44 -33.87 3.49 18.76
CA PHE A 44 -33.63 2.25 18.02
C PHE A 44 -33.36 2.51 16.55
N ASP A 45 -33.98 3.53 15.94
CA ASP A 45 -33.68 3.99 14.57
C ASP A 45 -32.31 4.67 14.47
N GLN A 46 -31.94 5.53 15.44
CA GLN A 46 -30.60 6.13 15.52
C GLN A 46 -29.47 5.12 15.83
N HIS A 47 -29.79 4.01 16.50
CA HIS A 47 -28.84 2.96 16.89
C HIS A 47 -28.99 1.69 16.04
N ARG A 48 -29.64 1.78 14.86
CA ARG A 48 -29.51 0.76 13.82
C ARG A 48 -28.08 0.83 13.30
N VAL A 49 -27.19 0.11 13.97
CA VAL A 49 -25.96 -0.37 13.35
C VAL A 49 -26.44 -1.31 12.26
N GLU A 50 -26.55 -0.79 11.03
CA GLU A 50 -26.69 -1.59 9.83
C GLU A 50 -25.67 -2.71 9.98
N PRO A 51 -26.06 -4.00 10.01
CA PRO A 51 -25.08 -5.05 9.89
C PRO A 51 -24.48 -4.84 8.51
N GLN A 52 -23.30 -4.21 8.46
CA GLN A 52 -22.41 -4.38 7.35
C GLN A 52 -22.17 -5.89 7.34
N ILE A 53 -22.98 -6.62 6.56
CA ILE A 53 -22.50 -7.83 5.91
C ILE A 53 -21.18 -7.34 5.38
N ALA A 54 -20.09 -7.86 5.94
CA ALA A 54 -18.77 -7.53 5.45
C ALA A 54 -18.82 -7.87 3.97
N GLU A 55 -19.02 -6.87 3.12
CA GLU A 55 -18.28 -6.78 1.90
C GLU A 55 -16.84 -6.94 2.40
N ILE A 56 -16.37 -8.19 2.35
CA ILE A 56 -14.95 -8.44 2.20
C ILE A 56 -14.56 -7.40 1.16
N PRO A 57 -13.61 -6.48 1.41
CA PRO A 57 -13.12 -5.62 0.36
C PRO A 57 -12.48 -6.53 -0.69
N ARG A 58 -13.27 -7.08 -1.60
CA ARG A 58 -12.85 -7.46 -2.94
C ARG A 58 -12.97 -6.19 -3.76
N ALA A 59 -12.12 -5.24 -3.43
CA ALA A 59 -11.88 -4.04 -4.20
C ALA A 59 -10.63 -3.35 -3.63
N PHE A 60 -9.47 -3.96 -3.84
CA PHE A 60 -8.37 -3.18 -4.40
C PHE A 60 -8.53 -3.21 -5.93
N ASP A 61 -9.66 -2.69 -6.39
CA ASP A 61 -9.96 -2.26 -7.76
C ASP A 61 -10.70 -0.93 -7.49
N THR A 62 -10.30 0.24 -7.96
CA THR A 62 -9.68 0.57 -9.24
C THR A 62 -8.96 1.91 -9.08
N ALA A 63 -7.63 1.91 -8.87
CA ALA A 63 -6.87 2.79 -9.77
C ALA A 63 -7.19 2.26 -11.17
N PRO A 64 -7.37 3.06 -12.23
CA PRO A 64 -7.50 2.49 -13.54
C PRO A 64 -6.25 1.63 -13.74
N ALA A 65 -6.39 0.32 -13.61
CA ALA A 65 -5.50 -0.63 -14.23
C ALA A 65 -5.72 -0.29 -15.68
N THR A 66 -4.83 0.54 -16.22
CA THR A 66 -4.76 0.76 -17.65
C THR A 66 -4.79 -0.64 -18.25
N ASP A 67 -5.81 -0.92 -19.05
CA ASP A 67 -6.10 -2.22 -19.69
C ASP A 67 -5.02 -2.63 -20.72
N ARG A 68 -3.83 -2.04 -20.59
CA ARG A 68 -2.67 -2.30 -21.40
C ARG A 68 -1.84 -3.38 -20.71
N SER A 69 -1.96 -4.59 -21.25
CA SER A 69 -1.00 -5.65 -21.00
C SER A 69 0.15 -5.55 -22.01
N ASP A 70 1.38 -5.51 -21.52
CA ASP A 70 2.58 -5.60 -22.36
C ASP A 70 3.24 -6.98 -22.20
N PHE A 71 3.73 -7.54 -23.30
CA PHE A 71 4.66 -8.68 -23.26
C PHE A 71 6.07 -8.13 -23.12
N VAL A 72 6.76 -8.53 -22.05
CA VAL A 72 8.12 -8.08 -21.75
C VAL A 72 9.05 -9.26 -21.47
N THR A 73 10.32 -9.10 -21.77
CA THR A 73 11.39 -10.01 -21.37
C THR A 73 12.08 -9.45 -20.12
N LEU A 74 11.95 -10.13 -18.99
CA LEU A 74 12.65 -9.78 -17.75
C LEU A 74 13.89 -10.65 -17.62
N TYR A 75 14.98 -10.09 -17.11
CA TYR A 75 16.23 -10.83 -16.92
C TYR A 75 16.49 -11.08 -15.43
N PHE A 76 16.66 -12.35 -15.07
CA PHE A 76 17.00 -12.79 -13.71
C PHE A 76 18.38 -13.45 -13.70
N GLY A 77 18.95 -13.71 -12.52
CA GLY A 77 20.20 -14.46 -12.45
C GLY A 77 19.98 -15.93 -12.84
N ASP A 78 20.92 -16.50 -13.57
CA ASP A 78 20.91 -17.91 -13.91
C ASP A 78 21.46 -18.74 -12.72
N THR A 79 20.79 -19.85 -12.40
CA THR A 79 21.16 -20.74 -11.28
C THR A 79 22.15 -21.83 -11.69
N GLU A 80 22.29 -22.09 -12.99
CA GLU A 80 23.12 -23.16 -13.55
C GLU A 80 24.45 -22.66 -14.08
N GLN A 81 24.50 -21.39 -14.49
CA GLN A 81 25.69 -20.74 -15.05
C GLN A 81 25.81 -19.29 -14.57
N VAL A 82 27.01 -18.74 -14.68
CA VAL A 82 27.22 -17.31 -14.41
C VAL A 82 26.60 -16.52 -15.57
N GLY A 83 25.49 -15.85 -15.32
CA GLY A 83 24.84 -15.03 -16.33
C GLY A 83 23.39 -14.69 -16.02
N LEU A 84 22.70 -14.20 -17.05
CA LEU A 84 21.30 -13.84 -16.99
C LEU A 84 20.45 -14.89 -17.69
N ARG A 85 19.27 -15.15 -17.13
CA ARG A 85 18.21 -15.96 -17.70
C ARG A 85 17.03 -15.06 -18.10
N PRO A 86 16.64 -15.01 -19.39
CA PRO A 86 15.44 -14.30 -19.80
C PRO A 86 14.17 -15.05 -19.38
N GLU A 87 13.15 -14.31 -18.99
CA GLU A 87 11.82 -14.79 -18.65
C GLU A 87 10.77 -13.89 -19.33
N LEU A 88 9.90 -14.49 -20.15
CA LEU A 88 8.84 -13.75 -20.82
C LEU A 88 7.65 -13.58 -19.88
N ARG A 89 7.22 -12.33 -19.64
CA ARG A 89 6.11 -12.02 -18.74
C ARG A 89 5.08 -11.13 -19.43
N THR A 90 3.80 -11.39 -19.16
CA THR A 90 2.73 -10.43 -19.45
C THR A 90 2.53 -9.56 -18.22
N ILE A 91 2.68 -8.25 -18.36
CA ILE A 91 2.61 -7.31 -17.24
C ILE A 91 1.53 -6.27 -17.48
N GLY A 92 0.79 -5.91 -16.43
CA GLY A 92 -0.08 -4.74 -16.45
C GLY A 92 0.77 -3.47 -16.41
N ALA A 93 0.68 -2.64 -17.45
CA ALA A 93 1.48 -1.44 -17.59
C ALA A 93 0.60 -0.20 -17.86
N GLY A 94 1.05 0.96 -17.39
CA GLY A 94 0.38 2.23 -17.72
C GLY A 94 0.62 2.65 -19.18
N GLU A 95 -0.04 3.72 -19.61
CA GLU A 95 0.11 4.21 -20.99
C GLU A 95 1.46 4.88 -21.25
N SER A 96 2.07 5.48 -20.22
CA SER A 96 3.34 6.20 -20.36
C SER A 96 4.54 5.26 -20.38
N LEU A 97 5.61 5.66 -21.07
CA LEU A 97 6.88 4.93 -21.06
C LEU A 97 7.42 4.75 -19.64
N GLU A 98 7.34 5.81 -18.82
CA GLU A 98 7.72 5.76 -17.41
C GLU A 98 6.94 4.69 -16.64
N ALA A 99 5.61 4.62 -16.81
CA ALA A 99 4.79 3.63 -16.12
C ALA A 99 5.14 2.20 -16.54
N ARG A 100 5.49 1.99 -17.81
CA ARG A 100 5.96 0.70 -18.34
C ARG A 100 7.32 0.31 -17.75
N MET A 101 8.29 1.24 -17.69
CA MET A 101 9.59 1.01 -17.05
C MET A 101 9.44 0.69 -15.55
N GLN A 102 8.58 1.44 -14.84
CA GLN A 102 8.25 1.16 -13.43
C GLN A 102 7.63 -0.22 -13.25
N ALA A 103 6.77 -0.65 -14.18
CA ALA A 103 6.19 -1.98 -14.16
C ALA A 103 7.26 -3.07 -14.34
N CYS A 104 8.20 -2.91 -15.28
CA CYS A 104 9.32 -3.84 -15.43
C CYS A 104 10.18 -3.96 -14.15
N VAL A 105 10.53 -2.84 -13.52
CA VAL A 105 11.31 -2.86 -12.25
C VAL A 105 10.53 -3.54 -11.14
N ARG A 106 9.23 -3.26 -11.01
CA ARG A 106 8.37 -3.91 -10.00
C ARG A 106 8.35 -5.43 -10.18
N GLU A 107 8.28 -5.90 -11.42
CA GLU A 107 8.25 -7.33 -11.73
C GLU A 107 9.61 -8.01 -11.54
N LEU A 108 10.72 -7.31 -11.81
CA LEU A 108 12.06 -7.77 -11.43
C LEU A 108 12.20 -7.90 -9.90
N ALA A 109 11.70 -6.91 -9.14
CA ALA A 109 11.71 -6.93 -7.68
C ALA A 109 10.81 -8.03 -7.09
N ALA A 110 9.72 -8.39 -7.78
CA ALA A 110 8.87 -9.51 -7.40
C ALA A 110 9.57 -10.88 -7.56
N GLY A 111 10.63 -10.95 -8.37
CA GLY A 111 11.41 -12.15 -8.61
C GLY A 111 10.93 -12.99 -9.79
N SER A 112 11.69 -14.03 -10.09
CA SER A 112 11.41 -14.97 -11.19
C SER A 112 10.23 -15.90 -10.87
N LEU A 113 9.41 -16.20 -11.88
CA LEU A 113 8.37 -17.23 -11.79
C LEU A 113 8.87 -18.58 -12.33
N GLU A 114 10.00 -18.60 -13.02
CA GLU A 114 10.61 -19.78 -13.64
C GLU A 114 11.85 -20.29 -12.88
N GLY A 115 12.06 -19.83 -11.65
CA GLY A 115 13.13 -20.31 -10.77
C GLY A 115 14.49 -19.65 -10.97
N GLY A 116 14.56 -18.54 -11.70
CA GLY A 116 15.75 -17.69 -11.77
C GLY A 116 16.08 -17.04 -10.42
N LEU A 117 17.35 -16.73 -10.20
CA LEU A 117 17.82 -16.04 -9.01
C LEU A 117 17.28 -14.61 -8.99
N ALA A 118 16.71 -14.20 -7.85
CA ALA A 118 16.25 -12.85 -7.64
C ALA A 118 17.44 -11.86 -7.68
N VAL A 119 17.29 -10.81 -8.49
CA VAL A 119 18.34 -9.80 -8.72
C VAL A 119 18.10 -8.50 -7.97
N LEU A 120 16.91 -8.28 -7.42
CA LEU A 120 16.56 -7.06 -6.70
C LEU A 120 15.96 -7.37 -5.34
N PRO A 121 16.21 -6.53 -4.31
CA PRO A 121 15.42 -6.56 -3.08
C PRO A 121 13.93 -6.38 -3.37
N PRO A 122 13.02 -7.08 -2.67
CA PRO A 122 11.58 -7.00 -2.94
C PRO A 122 10.96 -5.61 -2.74
N GLN A 123 11.62 -4.73 -1.98
CA GLN A 123 11.17 -3.37 -1.70
C GLN A 123 11.65 -2.36 -2.76
N THR A 124 12.43 -2.80 -3.74
CA THR A 124 12.99 -1.95 -4.80
C THR A 124 11.87 -1.27 -5.57
N ARG A 125 11.97 0.05 -5.71
CA ARG A 125 11.04 0.85 -6.49
C ARG A 125 11.77 2.03 -7.14
N LEU A 126 11.24 2.46 -8.27
CA LEU A 126 11.62 3.73 -8.88
C LEU A 126 10.86 4.88 -8.20
N ARG A 127 11.56 5.97 -7.93
CA ARG A 127 11.00 7.30 -7.65
C ARG A 127 10.52 7.97 -8.95
N GLY A 128 11.19 7.69 -10.06
CA GLY A 128 10.83 8.17 -11.39
C GLY A 128 11.69 7.53 -12.47
N ALA A 129 11.24 7.64 -13.73
CA ALA A 129 12.03 7.28 -14.89
C ALA A 129 11.91 8.34 -15.99
N PHE A 130 13.02 8.71 -16.62
CA PHE A 130 13.06 9.72 -17.67
C PHE A 130 13.90 9.23 -18.85
N LEU A 131 13.41 9.45 -20.08
CA LEU A 131 14.16 9.18 -21.30
C LEU A 131 14.58 10.51 -21.94
N ASP A 132 15.88 10.69 -22.18
CA ASP A 132 16.38 11.86 -22.89
C ASP A 132 16.27 11.74 -24.41
N THR A 133 16.61 12.82 -25.11
CA THR A 133 16.56 12.88 -26.58
C THR A 133 17.60 12.00 -27.29
N TRP A 134 18.59 11.47 -26.55
CA TRP A 134 19.64 10.61 -27.10
C TRP A 134 19.36 9.12 -26.88
N GLY A 135 18.31 8.79 -26.12
CA GLY A 135 17.90 7.44 -25.81
C GLY A 135 18.50 6.91 -24.50
N VAL A 136 18.94 7.77 -23.59
CA VAL A 136 19.39 7.36 -22.25
C VAL A 136 18.21 7.37 -21.28
N ALA A 137 17.89 6.20 -20.73
CA ALA A 137 16.90 6.06 -19.67
C ALA A 137 17.54 6.28 -18.30
N TYR A 138 17.16 7.36 -17.62
CA TYR A 138 17.55 7.68 -16.26
C TYR A 138 16.53 7.04 -15.32
N LEU A 139 16.98 6.08 -14.52
CA LEU A 139 16.16 5.36 -13.55
C LEU A 139 16.53 5.81 -12.14
N ASP A 140 15.65 6.61 -11.52
CA ASP A 140 15.84 7.07 -10.14
C ASP A 140 15.24 6.06 -9.18
N PHE A 141 16.09 5.33 -8.46
CA PHE A 141 15.70 4.35 -7.45
C PHE A 141 15.62 4.97 -6.07
N THR A 142 14.73 4.44 -5.24
CA THR A 142 14.91 4.61 -3.78
C THR A 142 16.10 3.79 -3.29
N ARG A 143 16.69 4.17 -2.16
CA ARG A 143 17.77 3.40 -1.48
C ARG A 143 17.48 1.93 -1.23
N ASP A 144 16.21 1.52 -1.26
CA ASP A 144 15.80 0.12 -1.09
C ASP A 144 16.44 -0.85 -2.11
N ILE A 145 16.94 -0.36 -3.26
CA ILE A 145 17.72 -1.17 -4.22
C ILE A 145 19.00 -1.76 -3.61
N LEU A 146 19.58 -1.10 -2.60
CA LEU A 146 20.78 -1.57 -1.89
C LEU A 146 20.44 -2.61 -0.81
N GLY A 147 19.15 -2.87 -0.55
CA GLY A 147 18.72 -3.84 0.45
C GLY A 147 19.28 -3.57 1.86
N ARG A 148 19.69 -4.64 2.55
CA ARG A 148 20.26 -4.56 3.92
C ARG A 148 21.77 -4.37 3.95
N ARG A 149 22.46 -4.68 2.84
CA ARG A 149 23.90 -4.55 2.67
C ARG A 149 24.21 -4.28 1.21
N ALA A 150 25.32 -3.60 0.94
CA ALA A 150 25.83 -3.45 -0.41
C ALA A 150 26.00 -4.84 -1.09
N PRO A 151 25.71 -4.95 -2.39
CA PRO A 151 25.96 -6.16 -3.16
C PRO A 151 27.46 -6.46 -3.24
N ASP A 152 27.82 -7.73 -3.36
CA ASP A 152 29.18 -8.12 -3.77
C ASP A 152 29.39 -7.95 -5.29
N ASP A 153 30.57 -8.28 -5.81
CA ASP A 153 30.93 -8.13 -7.23
C ASP A 153 29.95 -8.83 -8.18
N GLY A 154 29.66 -10.10 -7.91
CA GLY A 154 28.76 -10.90 -8.75
C GLY A 154 27.30 -10.44 -8.63
N GLU A 155 26.85 -10.12 -7.42
CA GLU A 155 25.52 -9.57 -7.17
C GLU A 155 25.36 -8.20 -7.86
N GLU A 156 26.36 -7.33 -7.78
CA GLU A 156 26.35 -6.01 -8.40
C GLU A 156 26.23 -6.13 -9.92
N TRP A 157 27.06 -6.99 -10.52
CA TRP A 157 26.97 -7.26 -11.96
C TRP A 157 25.58 -7.78 -12.34
N LEU A 158 25.03 -8.75 -11.60
CA LEU A 158 23.71 -9.32 -11.88
C LEU A 158 22.59 -8.30 -11.80
N VAL A 159 22.59 -7.46 -10.75
CA VAL A 159 21.61 -6.38 -10.56
C VAL A 159 21.63 -5.43 -11.76
N VAL A 160 22.81 -4.93 -12.10
CA VAL A 160 22.97 -3.91 -13.14
C VAL A 160 22.65 -4.51 -14.51
N ALA A 161 23.20 -5.67 -14.83
CA ALA A 161 22.97 -6.35 -16.10
C ALA A 161 21.49 -6.66 -16.31
N ALA A 162 20.80 -7.17 -15.28
CA ALA A 162 19.37 -7.46 -15.34
C ALA A 162 18.52 -6.22 -15.63
N ILE A 163 18.80 -5.10 -14.96
CA ILE A 163 18.11 -3.83 -15.21
C ILE A 163 18.37 -3.35 -16.64
N VAL A 164 19.64 -3.25 -17.04
CA VAL A 164 20.04 -2.71 -18.35
C VAL A 164 19.41 -3.53 -19.48
N ARG A 165 19.55 -4.85 -19.45
CA ARG A 165 18.95 -5.76 -20.44
C ARG A 165 17.44 -5.63 -20.50
N THR A 166 16.79 -5.63 -19.34
CA THR A 166 15.32 -5.50 -19.28
C THR A 166 14.85 -4.17 -19.88
N MET A 167 15.57 -3.06 -19.68
CA MET A 167 15.15 -1.79 -20.28
C MET A 167 15.41 -1.75 -21.79
N CYS A 168 16.63 -2.05 -22.23
CA CYS A 168 17.01 -1.91 -23.64
C CYS A 168 16.25 -2.90 -24.55
N ASP A 169 15.97 -4.12 -24.07
CA ASP A 169 15.34 -5.14 -24.91
C ASP A 169 13.81 -4.96 -25.03
N ASN A 170 13.18 -4.24 -24.09
CA ASN A 170 11.73 -4.01 -24.09
C ASN A 170 11.31 -2.64 -24.63
N PHE A 171 12.23 -1.68 -24.70
CA PHE A 171 11.95 -0.31 -25.13
C PHE A 171 12.94 0.10 -26.22
N SER A 172 12.49 0.10 -27.47
CA SER A 172 13.37 0.35 -28.63
C SER A 172 13.93 1.78 -28.68
N GLU A 173 13.31 2.70 -27.96
CA GLU A 173 13.78 4.07 -27.76
C GLU A 173 14.92 4.15 -26.73
N VAL A 174 15.11 3.13 -25.89
CA VAL A 174 16.16 3.05 -24.89
C VAL A 174 17.41 2.40 -25.48
N ARG A 175 18.48 3.18 -25.58
CA ARG A 175 19.79 2.74 -26.08
C ARG A 175 20.79 2.49 -24.95
N ALA A 176 20.60 3.18 -23.83
CA ALA A 176 21.45 3.06 -22.65
C ALA A 176 20.64 3.40 -21.39
N VAL A 177 21.15 2.96 -20.24
CA VAL A 177 20.54 3.18 -18.93
C VAL A 177 21.52 3.89 -18.01
N ARG A 178 21.02 4.86 -17.27
CA ARG A 178 21.72 5.53 -16.16
C ARG A 178 20.96 5.28 -14.88
N LEU A 179 21.65 4.77 -13.86
CA LEU A 179 21.10 4.55 -12.53
C LEU A 179 21.32 5.77 -11.64
N LEU A 180 20.29 6.14 -10.88
CA LEU A 180 20.35 7.13 -9.82
C LEU A 180 19.78 6.53 -8.54
N ILE A 181 20.25 7.02 -7.40
CA ILE A 181 19.66 6.71 -6.10
C ILE A 181 19.32 8.01 -5.40
N ASP A 182 18.05 8.17 -5.06
CA ASP A 182 17.50 9.36 -4.44
C ASP A 182 17.72 10.67 -5.21
N GLY A 183 17.78 10.59 -6.54
CA GLY A 183 18.04 11.72 -7.44
C GLY A 183 19.52 12.03 -7.68
N GLU A 184 20.43 11.29 -7.05
CA GLU A 184 21.88 11.46 -7.22
C GLU A 184 22.46 10.39 -8.14
N MET A 185 23.41 10.78 -8.99
CA MET A 185 24.20 9.82 -9.76
C MET A 185 25.04 8.97 -8.82
N VAL A 186 25.11 7.67 -9.10
CA VAL A 186 25.92 6.74 -8.32
C VAL A 186 27.14 6.31 -9.12
N VAL A 187 28.27 6.16 -8.44
CA VAL A 187 29.51 5.63 -9.03
C VAL A 187 29.44 4.10 -9.11
N SER A 188 28.79 3.47 -8.13
CA SER A 188 28.67 2.02 -7.98
C SER A 188 27.61 1.68 -6.94
N LEU A 189 27.00 0.49 -7.00
CA LEU A 189 26.11 -0.04 -5.97
C LEU A 189 26.90 -0.74 -4.84
N GLY A 190 27.97 -1.48 -5.19
CA GLY A 190 28.75 -2.34 -4.28
C GLY A 190 30.23 -1.98 -4.17
N GLY A 191 30.75 -1.23 -5.13
CA GLY A 191 32.16 -0.82 -5.28
C GLY A 191 32.90 -1.54 -6.42
N TYR A 192 32.23 -2.34 -7.25
CA TYR A 192 32.86 -3.23 -8.23
C TYR A 192 32.61 -2.84 -9.69
N MET A 193 31.53 -2.12 -9.97
CA MET A 193 31.17 -1.67 -11.31
C MET A 193 31.08 -0.15 -11.38
N ASP A 194 31.70 0.42 -12.41
CA ASP A 194 31.57 1.85 -12.72
C ASP A 194 30.20 2.13 -13.38
N LEU A 195 29.42 2.99 -12.73
CA LEU A 195 28.08 3.42 -13.14
C LEU A 195 28.06 4.91 -13.51
N GLU A 196 29.23 5.55 -13.58
CA GLU A 196 29.40 6.98 -13.91
C GLU A 196 29.19 7.29 -15.39
N GLU A 197 29.06 6.29 -16.26
CA GLU A 197 28.62 6.45 -17.66
C GLU A 197 27.32 5.67 -17.95
N PRO A 198 26.52 6.08 -18.96
CA PRO A 198 25.34 5.32 -19.38
C PRO A 198 25.70 3.94 -19.94
N LEU A 199 25.02 2.91 -19.45
CA LEU A 199 25.31 1.50 -19.73
C LEU A 199 24.41 0.95 -20.83
N ARG A 200 24.99 0.21 -21.78
CA ARG A 200 24.29 -0.39 -22.91
C ARG A 200 24.12 -1.89 -22.74
N ALA A 201 23.15 -2.47 -23.44
CA ALA A 201 22.88 -3.91 -23.38
C ALA A 201 24.05 -4.74 -23.93
N GLU A 202 24.82 -4.21 -24.89
CA GLU A 202 25.96 -4.89 -25.50
C GLU A 202 27.07 -5.21 -24.49
N GLU A 203 27.22 -4.37 -23.46
CA GLU A 203 28.21 -4.55 -22.39
C GLU A 203 27.92 -5.78 -21.51
N PHE A 204 26.72 -6.35 -21.63
CA PHE A 204 26.26 -7.51 -20.86
C PHE A 204 25.96 -8.73 -21.76
N GLN A 205 26.56 -8.80 -22.96
CA GLN A 205 26.39 -9.91 -23.92
C GLN A 205 27.27 -11.14 -23.66
N ASP A 206 28.43 -10.96 -23.03
CA ASP A 206 29.49 -11.98 -22.99
C ASP A 206 29.18 -13.19 -22.09
N ALA A 207 28.19 -13.09 -21.20
CA ALA A 207 27.76 -14.23 -20.37
C ALA A 207 26.87 -15.24 -21.13
N VAL A 208 26.25 -14.84 -22.25
CA VAL A 208 25.30 -15.69 -23.00
C VAL A 208 25.98 -16.41 -24.17
N SER A 209 26.99 -15.79 -24.80
CA SER A 209 27.61 -16.28 -26.03
C SER A 209 28.86 -17.16 -25.84
N ALA A 210 29.43 -17.22 -24.63
CA ALA A 210 30.69 -17.95 -24.39
C ALA A 210 30.57 -19.49 -24.43
N ARG A 211 29.40 -20.07 -24.75
CA ARG A 211 29.17 -21.52 -24.72
C ARG A 211 28.24 -22.08 -25.82
N SER A 212 28.10 -21.40 -26.95
CA SER A 212 27.48 -21.97 -28.17
C SER A 212 28.51 -22.32 -29.21
#